data_AF-A0A4P5X520-F1
#
_entry.id   AF-A0A4P5X520-F1
#
_cell.length_a   1.000
_cell.length_b   1.000
_cell.length_c   1.000
_cell.angle_alpha   90.00
_cell.angle_beta   90.00
_cell.angle_gamma   90.00
#
_symmetry.space_group_name_H-M   'P 1'
#
loop_
_entity.id
_entity.type
_entity.pdbx_description
1 polymer ?
#
loop_
_entity_poly.entity_id
_entity_poly.type
_entity_poly.pdbx_seq_one_letter_code
_entity_poly.pdbx_strand_id
1 'polypeptide(L)'
;MLTKQDPYDRLEHLDAISAIKAWLLGDYNRGEERVLILAIRRETGLDLTDGEIRDVLIEAVNDKTNAMGVFERLLMLETIADEEFAVTKPR
;
A
#
# COMPACT_ATOMS: atom_id res chain seq x y z
N MET A 1 0.59 33.12 -9.28
CA MET A 1 0.51 32.41 -7.99
C MET A 1 0.36 30.94 -8.32
N LEU A 2 1.42 30.12 -8.23
CA LEU A 2 1.26 28.66 -8.28
C LEU A 2 0.56 28.28 -6.98
N THR A 3 -0.72 27.94 -7.04
CA THR A 3 -1.36 27.18 -5.97
C THR A 3 -0.52 25.94 -5.79
N LYS A 4 0.22 25.84 -4.68
CA LYS A 4 0.77 24.58 -4.22
C LYS A 4 -0.45 23.70 -3.99
N GLN A 5 -0.83 22.92 -5.00
CA GLN A 5 -1.76 21.81 -4.79
C GLN A 5 -1.11 20.97 -3.72
N ASP A 6 -1.83 20.81 -2.62
CA ASP A 6 -1.34 19.97 -1.54
C ASP A 6 -1.19 18.56 -2.14
N PRO A 7 -0.04 17.89 -2.00
CA PRO A 7 0.17 16.54 -2.56
C PRO A 7 -0.90 15.54 -2.09
N TYR A 8 -1.56 15.86 -0.98
CA TYR A 8 -2.70 15.11 -0.47
C TYR A 8 -3.97 15.26 -1.32
N ASP A 9 -4.27 16.43 -1.89
CA ASP A 9 -5.54 16.70 -2.59
C ASP A 9 -5.77 15.79 -3.82
N ARG A 10 -4.70 15.51 -4.60
CA ARG A 10 -4.80 14.68 -5.81
C ARG A 10 -4.97 13.20 -5.48
N LEU A 11 -4.35 12.73 -4.40
CA LEU A 11 -4.19 11.30 -4.12
C LEU A 11 -5.10 10.80 -2.99
N GLU A 12 -5.68 11.70 -2.18
CA GLU A 12 -6.56 11.32 -1.07
C GLU A 12 -7.81 10.56 -1.52
N HIS A 13 -8.24 10.76 -2.77
CA HIS A 13 -9.42 10.13 -3.35
C HIS A 13 -9.15 8.76 -3.97
N LEU A 14 -7.89 8.30 -4.00
CA LEU A 14 -7.56 7.02 -4.62
C LEU A 14 -8.07 5.86 -3.78
N ASP A 15 -8.65 4.87 -4.47
CA ASP A 15 -8.83 3.52 -3.95
C ASP A 15 -7.48 2.78 -3.88
N ALA A 16 -7.43 1.67 -3.13
CA ALA A 16 -6.19 0.92 -2.94
C ALA A 16 -5.56 0.45 -4.27
N ILE A 17 -6.36 -0.02 -5.22
CA ILE A 17 -5.86 -0.50 -6.52
C ILE A 17 -5.27 0.66 -7.32
N SER A 18 -5.94 1.81 -7.32
CA SER A 18 -5.46 3.01 -8.00
C SER A 18 -4.19 3.57 -7.37
N ALA A 19 -4.07 3.50 -6.04
CA ALA A 19 -2.84 3.86 -5.33
C ALA A 19 -1.68 2.91 -5.65
N ILE A 20 -1.94 1.60 -5.70
CA ILE A 20 -0.95 0.59 -6.14
C ILE A 20 -0.53 0.85 -7.58
N LYS A 21 -1.46 1.11 -8.49
CA LYS A 21 -1.15 1.43 -9.89
C LYS A 21 -0.27 2.68 -10.00
N ALA A 22 -0.61 3.74 -9.28
CA ALA A 22 0.20 4.97 -9.25
C ALA A 22 1.63 4.67 -8.79
N TRP A 23 1.79 3.82 -7.76
CA TRP A 23 3.10 3.38 -7.32
C TRP A 23 3.88 2.62 -8.41
N LEU A 24 3.26 1.60 -9.02
CA LEU A 24 3.91 0.76 -10.03
C LEU A 24 4.30 1.53 -11.29
N LEU A 25 3.52 2.56 -11.63
CA LEU A 25 3.78 3.43 -12.78
C LEU A 25 4.74 4.58 -12.47
N GLY A 26 5.06 4.81 -11.20
CA GLY A 26 5.80 6.00 -10.77
C GLY A 26 5.03 7.31 -10.97
N ASP A 27 3.70 7.27 -11.03
CA ASP A 27 2.83 8.46 -11.17
C ASP A 27 2.58 9.11 -9.80
N TYR A 28 3.67 9.55 -9.16
CA TYR A 28 3.66 10.30 -7.92
C TYR A 28 4.94 11.12 -7.76
N ASN A 29 4.87 12.20 -7.00
CA ASN A 29 5.98 13.07 -6.68
C ASN A 29 6.69 12.63 -5.40
N ARG A 30 7.89 13.18 -5.19
CA ARG A 30 8.64 12.98 -3.94
C ARG A 30 7.82 13.47 -2.74
N GLY A 31 7.56 12.58 -1.77
CA GLY A 31 6.73 12.85 -0.59
C GLY A 31 5.27 12.40 -0.71
N GLU A 32 4.80 12.05 -1.92
CA GLU A 32 3.46 11.49 -2.15
C GLU A 32 3.39 9.98 -1.86
N GLU A 33 4.53 9.31 -1.71
CA GLU A 33 4.65 7.88 -1.37
C GLU A 33 3.82 7.52 -0.14
N ARG A 34 3.87 8.38 0.89
CA ARG A 34 3.10 8.16 2.12
C ARG A 34 1.59 8.25 1.87
N VAL A 35 1.16 9.12 0.95
CA VAL A 35 -0.26 9.27 0.63
C VAL A 35 -0.79 8.02 -0.07
N LEU A 36 0.00 7.41 -0.96
CA LEU A 36 -0.34 6.15 -1.61
C LEU A 36 -0.47 5.01 -0.58
N ILE A 37 0.48 4.90 0.35
CA ILE A 37 0.44 3.88 1.42
C ILE A 37 -0.80 4.09 2.31
N LEU A 38 -1.12 5.33 2.67
CA LEU A 38 -2.31 5.65 3.45
C LEU A 38 -3.61 5.29 2.71
N ALA A 39 -3.67 5.55 1.40
CA ALA A 39 -4.82 5.19 0.58
C ALA A 39 -5.03 3.67 0.52
N ILE A 40 -3.94 2.91 0.35
CA ILE A 40 -3.96 1.44 0.40
C ILE A 40 -4.50 0.98 1.75
N ARG A 41 -3.89 1.41 2.85
CA ARG A 41 -4.27 0.97 4.21
C ARG A 41 -5.71 1.32 4.57
N ARG A 42 -6.19 2.51 4.18
CA ARG A 42 -7.57 2.95 4.45
C ARG A 42 -8.60 2.03 3.82
N GLU A 43 -8.35 1.57 2.59
CA GLU A 43 -9.27 0.74 1.82
C GLU A 43 -9.17 -0.74 2.16
N THR A 44 -7.95 -1.23 2.45
CA THR A 44 -7.73 -2.65 2.76
C THR A 44 -7.95 -2.98 4.23
N GLY A 45 -7.80 -2.01 5.14
CA GLY A 45 -7.88 -2.24 6.58
C GLY A 45 -6.69 -3.03 7.14
N LEU A 46 -5.58 -3.13 6.41
CA LEU A 46 -4.37 -3.86 6.83
C LEU A 46 -3.74 -3.23 8.09
N ASP A 47 -3.25 -4.05 9.01
CA ASP A 47 -2.42 -3.62 10.13
C ASP A 47 -0.91 -3.65 9.82
N LEU A 48 -0.55 -3.91 8.55
CA LEU A 48 0.82 -3.79 8.06
C LEU A 48 1.39 -2.37 8.25
N THR A 49 2.67 -2.32 8.63
CA THR A 49 3.41 -1.07 8.74
C THR A 49 3.68 -0.43 7.38
N ASP A 50 3.91 0.89 7.37
CA ASP A 50 4.29 1.63 6.16
C ASP A 50 5.54 1.02 5.47
N GLY A 51 6.43 0.39 6.26
CA GLY A 51 7.62 -0.30 5.75
C GLY A 51 7.27 -1.59 5.00
N GLU A 52 6.44 -2.45 5.59
CA GLU A 52 6.02 -3.71 4.97
C GLU A 52 5.23 -3.48 3.67
N ILE A 53 4.31 -2.50 3.67
CA ILE A 53 3.58 -2.13 2.45
C ILE A 53 4.55 -1.62 1.39
N ARG A 54 5.53 -0.79 1.78
CA ARG A 54 6.55 -0.27 0.84
C ARG A 54 7.39 -1.41 0.26
N ASP A 55 7.84 -2.35 1.07
CA ASP A 55 8.69 -3.46 0.62
C ASP A 55 7.94 -4.32 -0.40
N VAL A 56 6.67 -4.63 -0.15
CA VAL A 56 5.81 -5.35 -1.11
C VAL A 56 5.66 -4.58 -2.43
N LEU A 57 5.49 -3.26 -2.37
CA LEU A 57 5.38 -2.42 -3.56
C LEU A 57 6.70 -2.33 -4.35
N ILE A 58 7.85 -2.28 -3.67
CA ILE A 58 9.18 -2.28 -4.29
C ILE A 58 9.43 -3.62 -5.00
N GLU A 59 9.17 -4.72 -4.31
CA GLU A 59 9.30 -6.06 -4.89
C GLU A 59 8.39 -6.23 -6.10
N ALA A 60 7.16 -5.74 -6.03
CA ALA A 60 6.23 -5.80 -7.15
C ALA A 60 6.74 -5.08 -8.41
N VAL A 61 7.44 -3.95 -8.26
CA VAL A 61 8.09 -3.26 -9.39
C VAL A 61 9.20 -4.13 -9.98
N ASN A 62 10.02 -4.76 -9.13
CA ASN A 62 11.12 -5.63 -9.57
C ASN A 62 10.60 -6.88 -10.30
N ASP A 63 9.52 -7.47 -9.79
CA ASP A 63 8.90 -8.68 -10.33
C ASP A 63 7.96 -8.39 -11.51
N LYS A 64 7.75 -7.12 -11.86
CA LYS A 64 6.80 -6.66 -12.90
C LYS A 64 5.37 -7.17 -12.64
N THR A 65 4.98 -7.21 -11.39
CA THR A 65 3.68 -7.70 -10.94
C THR A 65 2.59 -6.68 -11.27
N ASN A 66 1.39 -7.14 -11.63
CA ASN A 66 0.25 -6.26 -11.85
C ASN A 66 -0.41 -5.82 -10.53
N ALA A 67 -1.13 -4.69 -10.54
CA ALA A 67 -1.69 -4.11 -9.31
C ALA A 67 -2.64 -5.03 -8.54
N MET A 68 -3.40 -5.91 -9.21
CA MET A 68 -4.28 -6.86 -8.53
C MET A 68 -3.48 -7.93 -7.78
N GLY A 69 -2.42 -8.46 -8.39
CA GLY A 69 -1.55 -9.43 -7.72
C GLY A 69 -0.84 -8.84 -6.50
N VAL A 70 -0.47 -7.55 -6.56
CA VAL A 70 0.06 -6.83 -5.39
C VAL A 70 -0.99 -6.70 -4.29
N PHE A 71 -2.22 -6.32 -4.66
CA PHE A 71 -3.32 -6.20 -3.71
C PHE A 71 -3.64 -7.51 -3.01
N GLU A 72 -3.74 -8.61 -3.76
CA GLU A 72 -3.94 -9.95 -3.21
C GLU A 72 -2.79 -10.35 -2.27
N ARG A 73 -1.55 -10.07 -2.66
CA ARG A 73 -0.37 -10.35 -1.82
C ARG A 73 -0.40 -9.60 -0.50
N LEU A 74 -0.78 -8.32 -0.51
CA LEU A 74 -0.94 -7.53 0.70
C LEU A 74 -1.99 -8.14 1.63
N LEU A 75 -3.14 -8.56 1.10
CA LEU A 75 -4.18 -9.22 1.88
C LEU A 75 -3.72 -10.57 2.45
N MET A 76 -2.92 -11.35 1.72
CA MET A 76 -2.38 -12.62 2.21
C MET A 76 -1.39 -12.45 3.36
N LEU A 77 -0.56 -11.40 3.32
CA LEU A 77 0.43 -11.12 4.38
C LEU A 77 -0.25 -10.81 5.71
N GLU A 78 -1.37 -10.10 5.68
CA GLU A 78 -2.19 -9.85 6.87
C GLU A 78 -2.68 -11.16 7.50
N THR A 79 -3.24 -12.05 6.68
CA THR A 79 -3.78 -13.34 7.16
C THR A 79 -2.70 -14.19 7.83
N ILE A 80 -1.47 -14.17 7.30
CA ILE A 80 -0.34 -14.91 7.86
C ILE A 80 0.11 -14.29 9.19
N ALA A 81 0.14 -12.96 9.28
CA ALA A 81 0.47 -12.25 10.52
C ALA A 81 -0.53 -12.55 11.64
N ASP A 82 -1.83 -12.61 11.32
CA ASP A 82 -2.89 -13.00 12.26
C ASP A 82 -2.74 -14.46 12.74
N GLU A 83 -2.40 -15.39 11.83
CA GLU A 83 -2.24 -16.80 12.17
C GLU A 83 -1.01 -17.06 13.05
N GLU A 84 0.10 -16.35 12.83
CA GLU A 84 1.32 -16.50 13.65
C GLU A 84 1.08 -16.08 15.11
N PHE A 85 0.21 -15.08 15.35
CA PHE A 85 -0.21 -14.67 16.69
C PHE A 85 -1.18 -15.65 17.36
N ALA A 86 -2.05 -16.31 16.60
CA ALA A 86 -3.05 -17.24 17.15
C ALA A 86 -2.44 -18.51 17.77
N VAL A 87 -1.24 -18.91 17.34
CA VAL A 87 -0.56 -20.15 17.79
C VAL A 87 0.11 -20.00 19.17
N THR A 88 0.28 -18.78 19.68
CA THR A 88 1.07 -18.53 20.92
C THR A 88 0.25 -18.44 22.21
N LYS A 89 -1.07 -18.65 22.20
CA LYS A 89 -1.85 -18.69 23.45
C LYS A 89 -1.93 -20.12 24.03
N PRO A 90 -1.23 -20.44 25.14
CA PRO A 90 -1.52 -21.66 25.87
C PRO A 90 -2.94 -21.56 26.46
N ARG A 91 -3.68 -22.66 26.34
CA ARG A 91 -5.04 -22.84 26.90
C ARG A 91 -5.10 -22.59 28.40
#